data_AF-W5WDY9-F1
#
_entry.id   AF-W5WDY9-F1
#
_cell.length_a   1.000
_cell.length_b   1.000
_cell.length_c   1.000
_cell.angle_alpha   90.00
_cell.angle_beta   90.00
_cell.angle_gamma   90.00
#
_symmetry.space_group_name_H-M   'P 1'
#
loop_
_entity.id
_entity.type
_entity.pdbx_description
1 polymer ?
#
loop_
_entity_poly.entity_id
_entity_poly.type
_entity_poly.pdbx_seq_one_letter_code
_entity_poly.pdbx_strand_id
1 'polypeptide(L)'
;MIVAAISAATLIQAGPISSAATEHPNGASASTVPTPVDTRRDGDHCVWLYGKSEAGKPSPLVDKACSDISPEAASAKLDAQQARRAGTSASASPAGRVRIMIWYVDGNFNDYNPATGTTNGHRSDWIDGKDGPCDAAGYRIPTDSFWRDNLSSLVGDNNCHTARLTDKALVYAQDFRIDPYYAGNLQGYNDNVGLIHAHS
;
A
#
# COMPACT_ATOMS: atom_id res chain seq x y z
N MET A 1 -51.58 -14.09 -52.36
CA MET A 1 -52.72 -14.50 -51.50
C MET A 1 -53.02 -13.35 -50.57
N ILE A 2 -54.26 -12.86 -50.63
CA ILE A 2 -54.81 -11.72 -49.87
C ILE A 2 -55.18 -12.19 -48.45
N VAL A 3 -55.45 -11.19 -47.59
CA VAL A 3 -56.30 -11.19 -46.37
C VAL A 3 -55.45 -11.02 -45.10
N ALA A 4 -55.77 -10.21 -44.09
CA ALA A 4 -56.57 -8.98 -43.89
C ALA A 4 -56.30 -8.59 -42.43
N ALA A 5 -56.35 -7.29 -42.09
CA ALA A 5 -56.23 -6.82 -40.71
C ALA A 5 -57.55 -7.02 -39.93
N ILE A 6 -57.45 -7.29 -38.62
CA ILE A 6 -58.50 -6.98 -37.63
C ILE A 6 -57.83 -6.40 -36.37
N SER A 7 -58.39 -5.27 -35.95
CA SER A 7 -57.98 -4.44 -34.80
C SER A 7 -58.67 -4.84 -33.48
N ALA A 8 -58.07 -4.31 -32.40
CA ALA A 8 -58.65 -3.93 -31.10
C ALA A 8 -58.78 -5.01 -30.00
N ALA A 9 -58.16 -4.79 -28.83
CA ALA A 9 -58.75 -4.00 -27.74
C ALA A 9 -57.76 -3.83 -26.57
N THR A 10 -57.77 -2.63 -26.01
CA THR A 10 -56.98 -2.15 -24.87
C THR A 10 -57.44 -2.79 -23.56
N LEU A 11 -56.51 -3.10 -22.65
CA LEU A 11 -56.79 -3.07 -21.21
C LEU A 11 -55.66 -2.28 -20.51
N ILE A 12 -56.01 -1.09 -20.04
CA ILE A 12 -55.19 -0.27 -19.14
C ILE A 12 -55.41 -0.83 -17.74
N GLN A 13 -54.40 -1.44 -17.14
CA GLN A 13 -54.41 -1.77 -15.72
C GLN A 13 -53.35 -0.92 -15.02
N ALA A 14 -53.82 0.13 -14.35
CA ALA A 14 -53.05 0.89 -13.39
C ALA A 14 -52.86 0.04 -12.12
N GLY A 15 -51.60 -0.19 -11.76
CA GLY A 15 -51.17 -0.85 -10.52
C GLY A 15 -50.13 0.01 -9.80
N PRO A 16 -50.03 -0.08 -8.47
CA PRO A 16 -49.59 1.02 -7.62
C PRO A 16 -48.10 1.34 -7.73
N ILE A 17 -47.81 2.62 -7.53
CA ILE A 17 -46.49 3.20 -7.29
C ILE A 17 -45.98 2.64 -5.95
N SER A 18 -45.18 1.57 -6.00
CA SER A 18 -44.36 1.16 -4.86
C SER A 18 -42.97 1.74 -5.05
N SER A 19 -42.71 2.86 -4.40
CA SER A 19 -41.35 3.28 -4.05
C SER A 19 -40.83 2.34 -2.97
N ALA A 20 -39.87 1.48 -3.29
CA ALA A 20 -39.08 0.78 -2.29
C ALA A 20 -37.70 0.42 -2.85
N ALA A 21 -36.70 1.10 -2.27
CA ALA A 21 -35.29 0.73 -2.10
C ALA A 21 -34.57 -0.01 -3.24
N THR A 22 -33.64 0.72 -3.84
CA THR A 22 -32.43 0.19 -4.47
C THR A 22 -31.65 -0.67 -3.45
N GLU A 23 -31.88 -1.98 -3.44
CA GLU A 23 -30.93 -2.91 -2.82
C GLU A 23 -29.77 -3.13 -3.80
N HIS A 24 -28.70 -2.36 -3.57
CA HIS A 24 -27.37 -2.71 -4.06
C HIS A 24 -27.03 -4.12 -3.56
N PRO A 25 -26.58 -5.05 -4.41
CA PRO A 25 -25.93 -6.26 -3.93
C PRO A 25 -24.53 -5.88 -3.42
N ASN A 26 -24.44 -5.34 -2.20
CA ASN A 26 -23.17 -5.19 -1.48
C ASN A 26 -22.79 -6.54 -0.84
N GLY A 27 -22.56 -7.53 -1.69
CA GLY A 27 -21.80 -8.73 -1.36
C GLY A 27 -20.34 -8.50 -1.77
N ALA A 28 -19.67 -7.53 -1.17
CA ALA A 28 -18.22 -7.40 -1.34
C ALA A 28 -17.58 -8.60 -0.65
N SER A 29 -17.22 -9.62 -1.43
CA SER A 29 -16.27 -10.63 -0.98
C SER A 29 -15.02 -9.90 -0.49
N ALA A 30 -14.72 -10.05 0.80
CA ALA A 30 -13.47 -9.57 1.38
C ALA A 30 -12.32 -10.22 0.59
N SER A 31 -11.74 -9.48 -0.35
CA SER A 31 -10.52 -9.91 -1.01
C SER A 31 -9.43 -9.92 0.05
N THR A 32 -9.11 -11.12 0.55
CA THR A 32 -8.02 -11.30 1.50
C THR A 32 -6.73 -10.97 0.76
N VAL A 33 -6.18 -9.79 1.03
CA VAL A 33 -4.85 -9.43 0.55
C VAL A 33 -3.84 -10.32 1.31
N PRO A 34 -3.00 -11.10 0.61
CA PRO A 34 -1.98 -11.90 1.27
C PRO A 34 -1.09 -10.98 2.11
N THR A 35 -1.11 -11.21 3.42
CA THR A 35 -0.29 -10.47 4.37
C THR A 35 1.13 -11.05 4.31
N PRO A 36 2.18 -10.22 4.12
CA PRO A 36 3.54 -10.70 4.26
C PRO A 36 3.72 -11.31 5.66
N VAL A 37 4.37 -12.47 5.73
CA VAL A 37 4.68 -13.09 7.03
C VAL A 37 5.72 -12.23 7.73
N ASP A 38 5.45 -11.88 8.98
CA ASP A 38 6.44 -11.17 9.76
C ASP A 38 7.50 -12.15 10.30
N THR A 39 8.70 -12.05 9.77
CA THR A 39 9.87 -12.85 10.19
C THR A 39 10.88 -12.03 11.00
N ARG A 40 10.53 -10.80 11.39
CA ARG A 40 11.44 -9.89 12.11
C ARG A 40 11.61 -10.30 13.57
N ARG A 41 12.69 -9.84 14.21
CA ARG A 41 12.81 -9.83 15.68
C ARG A 41 12.33 -8.49 16.23
N ASP A 42 11.96 -8.49 17.50
CA ASP A 42 11.59 -7.27 18.21
C ASP A 42 12.76 -6.28 18.18
N GLY A 43 12.47 -5.02 17.82
CA GLY A 43 13.47 -3.96 17.67
C GLY A 43 14.19 -3.90 16.32
N ASP A 44 14.03 -4.89 15.44
CA ASP A 44 14.68 -4.85 14.12
C ASP A 44 14.13 -3.72 13.22
N HIS A 45 15.03 -3.10 12.46
CA HIS A 45 14.74 -2.27 11.30
C HIS A 45 14.74 -3.13 10.04
N CYS A 46 13.72 -3.02 9.19
CA CYS A 46 13.66 -3.77 7.94
C CYS A 46 13.62 -2.86 6.71
N VAL A 47 14.23 -3.34 5.63
CA VAL A 47 14.05 -2.79 4.27
C VAL A 47 13.27 -3.80 3.44
N TRP A 48 12.21 -3.32 2.81
CA TRP A 48 11.26 -4.11 2.06
C TRP A 48 11.29 -3.69 0.60
N LEU A 49 11.55 -4.63 -0.31
CA LEU A 49 11.56 -4.33 -1.75
C LEU A 49 10.28 -4.84 -2.40
N TYR A 50 9.47 -3.92 -2.92
CA TYR A 50 8.24 -4.23 -3.63
C TYR A 50 8.37 -4.02 -5.14
N GLY A 51 7.72 -4.86 -5.93
CA GLY A 51 7.47 -4.63 -7.35
C GLY A 51 6.15 -3.90 -7.59
N LYS A 52 5.97 -3.37 -8.81
CA LYS A 52 4.66 -2.91 -9.28
C LYS A 52 3.74 -4.09 -9.57
N SER A 53 2.45 -3.84 -9.48
CA SER A 53 1.39 -4.79 -9.79
C SER A 53 0.35 -4.14 -10.70
N GLU A 54 -0.52 -4.97 -11.30
CA GLU A 54 -1.69 -4.48 -12.00
C GLU A 54 -2.59 -3.62 -11.09
N ALA A 55 -3.36 -2.73 -11.70
CA ALA A 55 -4.26 -1.84 -10.99
C ALA A 55 -5.20 -2.62 -10.05
N GLY A 56 -5.29 -2.18 -8.80
CA GLY A 56 -6.11 -2.82 -7.78
C GLY A 56 -5.51 -4.04 -7.11
N LYS A 57 -4.42 -4.62 -7.64
CA LYS A 57 -3.73 -5.76 -7.03
C LYS A 57 -2.67 -5.33 -6.02
N PRO A 58 -2.37 -6.14 -4.99
CA PRO A 58 -1.23 -5.90 -4.12
C PRO A 58 0.10 -5.98 -4.88
N SER A 59 1.01 -5.06 -4.57
CA SER A 59 2.40 -5.09 -5.00
C SER A 59 3.10 -6.33 -4.42
N PRO A 60 3.81 -7.13 -5.24
CA PRO A 60 4.52 -8.30 -4.74
C PRO A 60 5.75 -7.88 -3.92
N LEU A 61 5.92 -8.47 -2.73
CA LEU A 61 7.18 -8.39 -1.99
C LEU A 61 8.24 -9.23 -2.72
N VAL A 62 9.27 -8.58 -3.22
CA VAL A 62 10.37 -9.20 -3.97
C VAL A 62 11.44 -9.72 -3.02
N ASP A 63 11.82 -8.92 -2.04
CA ASP A 63 12.84 -9.28 -1.06
C ASP A 63 12.70 -8.45 0.23
N LYS A 64 13.24 -8.95 1.34
CA LYS A 64 13.20 -8.28 2.66
C LYS A 64 14.47 -8.61 3.42
N ALA A 65 15.08 -7.60 4.02
CA ALA A 65 16.21 -7.78 4.93
C ALA A 65 16.00 -6.94 6.19
N CYS A 66 16.41 -7.46 7.33
CA CYS A 66 16.28 -6.79 8.61
C CYS A 66 17.64 -6.68 9.34
N SER A 67 17.78 -5.66 10.17
CA SER A 67 18.95 -5.41 11.00
C SER A 67 18.54 -4.75 12.31
N ASP A 68 19.16 -5.21 13.39
CA ASP A 68 19.09 -4.68 14.74
C ASP A 68 19.93 -3.40 14.93
N ILE A 69 20.69 -3.01 13.91
CA ILE A 69 21.61 -1.85 13.94
C ILE A 69 20.92 -0.58 13.44
N SER A 70 20.45 -0.60 12.18
CA SER A 70 19.82 0.55 11.54
C SER A 70 19.14 0.13 10.22
N PRO A 71 18.27 0.98 9.65
CA PRO A 71 17.73 0.79 8.31
C PRO A 71 18.81 0.74 7.22
N GLU A 72 19.89 1.51 7.32
CA GLU A 72 21.04 1.49 6.39
C GLU A 72 21.72 0.11 6.39
N ALA A 73 21.91 -0.47 7.58
CA ALA A 73 22.51 -1.80 7.72
C ALA A 73 21.58 -2.88 7.11
N ALA A 74 20.26 -2.74 7.29
CA ALA A 74 19.28 -3.60 6.64
C ALA A 74 19.29 -3.42 5.11
N SER A 75 19.42 -2.19 4.60
CA SER A 75 19.57 -1.88 3.18
C SER A 75 20.82 -2.54 2.59
N ALA A 76 21.97 -2.42 3.25
CA ALA A 76 23.21 -3.06 2.82
C ALA A 76 23.11 -4.60 2.82
N LYS A 77 22.40 -5.20 3.78
CA LYS A 77 22.10 -6.64 3.76
C LYS A 77 21.24 -7.02 2.55
N LEU A 78 20.22 -6.22 2.24
CA LEU A 78 19.37 -6.42 1.06
C LEU A 78 20.18 -6.32 -0.24
N ASP A 79 21.08 -5.33 -0.36
CA ASP A 79 22.02 -5.21 -1.48
C ASP A 79 22.88 -6.45 -1.64
N ALA A 80 23.44 -6.95 -0.54
CA ALA A 80 24.25 -8.16 -0.56
C ALA A 80 23.44 -9.39 -0.97
N GLN A 81 22.17 -9.51 -0.54
CA GLN A 81 21.27 -10.57 -0.95
C GLN A 81 20.98 -10.51 -2.46
N GLN A 82 20.65 -9.32 -2.98
CA GLN A 82 20.39 -9.07 -4.40
C GLN A 82 21.63 -9.42 -5.26
N ALA A 83 22.81 -8.95 -4.85
CA ALA A 83 24.07 -9.22 -5.53
C ALA A 83 24.41 -10.72 -5.58
N ARG A 84 24.17 -11.46 -4.48
CA ARG A 84 24.37 -12.91 -4.45
C ARG A 84 23.45 -13.65 -5.42
N ARG A 85 22.19 -13.23 -5.54
CA ARG A 85 21.23 -13.81 -6.49
C ARG A 85 21.59 -13.51 -7.95
N ALA A 86 22.22 -12.36 -8.21
CA ALA A 86 22.66 -11.95 -9.54
C ALA A 86 23.87 -12.73 -10.08
N GLY A 87 24.58 -13.51 -9.24
CA GLY A 87 25.52 -14.56 -9.63
C GLY A 87 26.59 -14.17 -10.67
N THR A 88 27.76 -13.68 -10.23
CA THR A 88 29.03 -13.73 -11.01
C THR A 88 28.95 -13.35 -12.50
N SER A 89 28.16 -12.34 -12.86
CA SER A 89 28.32 -11.62 -14.13
C SER A 89 28.43 -10.13 -13.80
N ALA A 90 29.49 -9.53 -14.35
CA ALA A 90 30.06 -8.27 -13.92
C ALA A 90 29.05 -7.12 -13.75
N SER A 91 29.22 -6.39 -12.63
CA SER A 91 28.92 -4.96 -12.49
C SER A 91 27.56 -4.51 -13.01
N ALA A 92 26.50 -4.94 -12.34
CA ALA A 92 25.44 -4.00 -12.04
C ALA A 92 25.42 -3.84 -10.51
N SER A 93 25.61 -2.60 -10.04
CA SER A 93 24.98 -2.19 -8.78
C SER A 93 23.52 -2.67 -8.82
N PRO A 94 22.82 -2.95 -7.70
CA PRO A 94 21.37 -3.08 -7.71
C PRO A 94 20.72 -1.71 -8.05
N ALA A 95 21.08 -1.14 -9.19
CA ALA A 95 20.51 0.01 -9.83
C ALA A 95 19.11 -0.42 -10.25
N GLY A 96 18.12 0.02 -9.48
CA GLY A 96 16.73 -0.28 -9.78
C GLY A 96 15.81 -0.04 -8.59
N ARG A 97 16.28 -0.29 -7.36
CA ARG A 97 15.46 0.02 -6.19
C ARG A 97 15.60 1.47 -5.76
N VAL A 98 14.48 2.10 -5.46
CA VAL A 98 14.42 3.46 -4.91
C VAL A 98 13.55 3.45 -3.68
N ARG A 99 13.87 4.27 -2.68
CA ARG A 99 13.02 4.40 -1.50
C ARG A 99 11.74 5.13 -1.87
N ILE A 100 10.59 4.52 -1.62
CA ILE A 100 9.29 5.12 -1.92
C ILE A 100 8.61 5.64 -0.66
N MET A 101 8.96 5.08 0.51
CA MET A 101 8.32 5.46 1.77
C MET A 101 9.16 4.99 2.96
N ILE A 102 8.96 5.62 4.12
CA ILE A 102 9.47 5.18 5.42
C ILE A 102 8.30 5.07 6.39
N TRP A 103 8.26 4.00 7.15
CA TRP A 103 7.25 3.72 8.17
C TRP A 103 7.82 3.87 9.58
N TYR A 104 7.01 4.38 10.50
CA TYR A 104 7.42 4.63 11.89
C TYR A 104 6.38 4.13 12.87
N VAL A 105 6.89 3.60 13.99
CA VAL A 105 6.06 3.19 15.12
C VAL A 105 5.50 4.36 15.92
N ASP A 106 6.13 5.51 15.78
CA ASP A 106 5.76 6.71 16.50
C ASP A 106 4.99 7.68 15.60
N GLY A 107 4.18 8.53 16.22
CA GLY A 107 3.59 9.69 15.55
C GLY A 107 4.65 10.74 15.20
N ASN A 108 4.31 11.63 14.27
CA ASN A 108 5.07 12.80 13.82
C ASN A 108 6.51 12.52 13.37
N PHE A 109 6.80 11.29 12.94
CA PHE A 109 8.13 10.83 12.49
C PHE A 109 9.28 10.96 13.49
N ASN A 110 9.01 11.28 14.76
CA ASN A 110 9.96 11.49 15.85
C ASN A 110 11.38 11.89 15.39
N ASP A 111 11.53 13.17 15.05
CA ASP A 111 12.77 13.80 14.58
C ASP A 111 13.34 13.22 13.26
N TYR A 112 12.47 12.85 12.31
CA TYR A 112 12.91 12.64 10.94
C TYR A 112 13.64 13.88 10.42
N ASN A 113 14.90 13.71 10.05
CA ASN A 113 15.66 14.74 9.38
C ASN A 113 15.50 14.58 7.87
N PRO A 114 14.71 15.42 7.17
CA PRO A 114 14.48 15.29 5.74
C PRO A 114 15.74 15.52 4.90
N ALA A 115 16.77 16.19 5.44
CA ALA A 115 18.03 16.41 4.73
C ALA A 115 18.91 15.16 4.69
N THR A 116 18.80 14.28 5.68
CA THR A 116 19.63 13.07 5.80
C THR A 116 18.83 11.78 5.62
N GLY A 117 17.50 11.84 5.71
CA GLY A 117 16.62 10.68 5.63
C GLY A 117 16.68 9.76 6.86
N THR A 118 17.16 10.26 8.01
CA THR A 118 17.44 9.47 9.22
C THR A 118 16.51 9.83 10.39
N THR A 119 16.27 8.88 11.29
CA THR A 119 15.59 9.10 12.59
C THR A 119 16.51 8.88 13.78
N ASN A 120 16.23 9.57 14.90
CA ASN A 120 17.01 9.53 16.13
C ASN A 120 16.79 8.24 16.96
N GLY A 121 17.05 7.07 16.38
CA GLY A 121 17.01 5.77 17.09
C GLY A 121 15.62 5.17 17.31
N HIS A 122 14.58 5.81 16.78
CA HIS A 122 13.21 5.27 16.76
C HIS A 122 13.04 4.23 15.66
N ARG A 123 12.19 3.22 15.92
CA ARG A 123 11.98 2.11 14.99
C ARG A 123 11.36 2.61 13.69
N SER A 124 12.04 2.32 12.60
CA SER A 124 11.59 2.63 11.25
C SER A 124 11.94 1.53 10.26
N ASP A 125 11.05 1.33 9.29
CA ASP A 125 11.28 0.44 8.15
C ASP A 125 11.31 1.26 6.85
N TRP A 126 12.25 0.93 5.96
CA TRP A 126 12.28 1.52 4.62
C TRP A 126 11.51 0.63 3.65
N ILE A 127 10.72 1.29 2.81
CA ILE A 127 9.97 0.63 1.76
C ILE A 127 10.55 1.11 0.43
N ASP A 128 11.08 0.17 -0.33
CA ASP A 128 11.74 0.41 -1.61
C ASP A 128 10.89 -0.16 -2.76
N GLY A 129 10.83 0.57 -3.86
CA GLY A 129 10.21 0.16 -5.12
C GLY A 129 11.27 -0.32 -6.11
N LYS A 130 11.14 -1.56 -6.61
CA LYS A 130 12.04 -2.17 -7.61
C LYS A 130 11.91 -1.53 -9.00
N ASP A 131 10.72 -1.01 -9.31
CA ASP A 131 10.37 -0.50 -10.64
C ASP A 131 10.41 1.04 -10.67
N GLY A 132 11.25 1.62 -9.82
CA GLY A 132 11.50 3.07 -9.73
C GLY A 132 10.49 3.84 -8.87
N PRO A 133 10.49 5.18 -8.99
CA PRO A 133 9.64 6.11 -8.24
C PRO A 133 8.13 5.80 -8.35
N CYS A 134 7.32 6.40 -7.46
CA CYS A 134 5.87 6.36 -7.63
C CYS A 134 5.45 7.07 -8.93
N ASP A 135 4.45 6.49 -9.59
CA ASP A 135 3.64 7.12 -10.62
C ASP A 135 2.16 7.08 -10.20
N ALA A 136 1.25 7.39 -11.11
CA ALA A 136 -0.18 7.38 -10.83
C ALA A 136 -0.73 5.97 -10.48
N ALA A 137 -0.08 4.89 -10.94
CA ALA A 137 -0.46 3.54 -10.55
C ALA A 137 0.09 3.20 -9.16
N GLY A 138 1.29 3.65 -8.84
CA GLY A 138 1.89 3.56 -7.52
C GLY A 138 2.20 2.13 -7.06
N TYR A 139 2.35 1.96 -5.74
CA TYR A 139 2.63 0.68 -5.07
C TYR A 139 1.53 0.39 -4.04
N ARG A 140 0.95 -0.82 -4.09
CA ARG A 140 -0.12 -1.28 -3.18
C ARG A 140 0.45 -2.26 -2.17
N ILE A 141 0.98 -1.74 -1.08
CA ILE A 141 1.80 -2.44 -0.11
C ILE A 141 0.92 -2.98 1.04
N PRO A 142 0.78 -4.30 1.20
CA PRO A 142 0.17 -4.86 2.39
C PRO A 142 1.11 -4.72 3.60
N THR A 143 0.57 -4.29 4.73
CA THR A 143 1.29 -4.29 6.01
C THR A 143 1.29 -5.69 6.58
N ASP A 144 2.40 -6.11 7.20
CA ASP A 144 2.42 -7.36 7.97
C ASP A 144 1.76 -7.20 9.34
N SER A 145 1.71 -8.28 10.13
CA SER A 145 1.09 -8.26 11.46
C SER A 145 1.65 -7.17 12.36
N PHE A 146 2.96 -6.95 12.37
CA PHE A 146 3.56 -5.91 13.20
C PHE A 146 3.10 -4.52 12.76
N TRP A 147 3.27 -4.17 11.48
CA TRP A 147 2.91 -2.82 11.02
C TRP A 147 1.43 -2.55 11.01
N ARG A 148 0.60 -3.58 10.87
CA ARG A 148 -0.84 -3.43 11.08
C ARG A 148 -1.11 -2.79 12.42
N ASP A 149 -0.50 -3.29 13.47
CA ASP A 149 -0.76 -2.92 14.86
C ASP A 149 0.13 -1.79 15.40
N ASN A 150 1.08 -1.28 14.62
CA ASN A 150 2.07 -0.33 15.14
C ASN A 150 2.40 0.82 14.17
N LEU A 151 1.76 0.93 13.00
CA LEU A 151 2.04 2.05 12.08
C LEU A 151 1.35 3.33 12.57
N SER A 152 2.12 4.26 13.11
CA SER A 152 1.61 5.53 13.62
C SER A 152 1.98 6.73 12.75
N SER A 153 3.00 6.62 11.91
CA SER A 153 3.28 7.63 10.89
C SER A 153 4.10 7.05 9.73
N LEU A 154 4.00 7.66 8.55
CA LEU A 154 4.88 7.41 7.39
C LEU A 154 5.23 8.69 6.59
N VAL A 155 6.42 8.75 5.98
CA VAL A 155 6.76 9.73 4.91
C VAL A 155 6.94 9.03 3.59
N GLY A 156 6.49 9.67 2.52
CA GLY A 156 6.82 9.32 1.14
C GLY A 156 8.16 9.91 0.70
N ASP A 157 8.75 9.25 -0.28
CA ASP A 157 10.02 9.61 -0.94
C ASP A 157 9.92 9.28 -2.44
N ASN A 158 10.83 9.80 -3.26
CA ASN A 158 10.91 9.54 -4.71
C ASN A 158 9.53 9.57 -5.42
N ASN A 159 8.92 10.76 -5.46
CA ASN A 159 7.63 11.05 -6.13
C ASN A 159 6.39 10.36 -5.52
N CYS A 160 6.50 9.78 -4.32
CA CYS A 160 5.35 9.25 -3.59
C CYS A 160 4.81 10.33 -2.64
N HIS A 161 3.82 11.09 -3.09
CA HIS A 161 3.30 12.25 -2.34
C HIS A 161 1.98 11.97 -1.64
N THR A 162 1.27 10.92 -2.06
CA THR A 162 -0.04 10.53 -1.53
C THR A 162 -0.01 9.06 -1.13
N ALA A 163 -0.64 8.73 0.01
CA ALA A 163 -1.00 7.35 0.35
C ALA A 163 -2.49 7.23 0.63
N ARG A 164 -3.14 6.27 -0.04
CA ARG A 164 -4.43 5.76 0.39
C ARG A 164 -4.23 4.65 1.41
N LEU A 165 -4.57 4.92 2.67
CA LEU A 165 -4.51 3.94 3.75
C LEU A 165 -5.85 3.23 3.83
N THR A 166 -5.82 1.90 3.90
CA THR A 166 -6.98 1.08 4.19
C THR A 166 -6.80 0.46 5.57
N ASP A 167 -7.87 0.41 6.37
CA ASP A 167 -7.82 -0.08 7.73
C ASP A 167 -7.53 -1.59 7.79
N LYS A 168 -7.21 -2.13 8.98
CA LYS A 168 -6.89 -3.57 9.13
C LYS A 168 -8.00 -4.49 8.65
N ALA A 169 -9.26 -4.05 8.74
CA ALA A 169 -10.42 -4.82 8.31
C ALA A 169 -10.64 -4.77 6.79
N LEU A 170 -9.92 -3.89 6.09
CA LEU A 170 -10.05 -3.62 4.65
C LEU A 170 -11.43 -3.06 4.25
N VAL A 171 -12.06 -2.30 5.15
CA VAL A 171 -13.42 -1.75 4.99
C VAL A 171 -13.39 -0.24 4.74
N TYR A 172 -12.50 0.49 5.41
CA TYR A 172 -12.41 1.94 5.32
C TYR A 172 -11.08 2.34 4.69
N ALA A 173 -11.12 3.35 3.82
CA ALA A 173 -9.92 3.91 3.24
C ALA A 173 -9.97 5.43 3.13
N GLN A 174 -8.82 6.06 3.35
CA GLN A 174 -8.66 7.51 3.30
C GLN A 174 -7.31 7.88 2.69
N ASP A 175 -7.30 8.97 1.93
CA ASP A 175 -6.08 9.50 1.31
C ASP A 175 -5.39 10.50 2.25
N PHE A 176 -4.07 10.37 2.35
CA PHE A 176 -3.20 11.21 3.15
C PHE A 176 -2.11 11.78 2.27
N ARG A 177 -1.76 13.05 2.51
CA ARG A 177 -0.54 13.63 1.97
C ARG A 177 0.64 13.16 2.82
N ILE A 178 1.64 12.57 2.18
CA ILE A 178 2.75 11.89 2.86
C ILE A 178 4.10 12.56 2.61
N ASP A 179 4.08 13.76 2.04
CA ASP A 179 5.29 14.57 1.84
C ASP A 179 6.09 14.77 3.15
N PRO A 180 7.43 14.85 3.06
CA PRO A 180 8.34 15.07 4.19
C PRO A 180 7.98 16.23 5.14
N TYR A 181 7.20 17.21 4.67
CA TYR A 181 6.83 18.42 5.43
C TYR A 181 5.42 18.39 6.02
N TYR A 182 4.58 17.43 5.67
CA TYR A 182 3.14 17.43 6.00
C TYR A 182 2.68 16.20 6.74
N ALA A 183 3.48 15.16 6.67
CA ALA A 183 3.08 13.88 7.18
C ALA A 183 3.33 13.91 8.71
N GLY A 184 2.62 13.10 9.50
CA GLY A 184 2.93 13.00 10.93
C GLY A 184 1.84 12.35 11.75
N ASN A 185 0.59 12.46 11.34
CA ASN A 185 -0.49 11.81 12.08
C ASN A 185 -1.43 11.11 11.11
N LEU A 186 -1.52 9.78 11.20
CA LEU A 186 -2.44 8.97 10.40
C LEU A 186 -3.87 9.02 10.96
N GLN A 187 -4.13 9.88 11.96
CA GLN A 187 -5.43 10.13 12.56
C GLN A 187 -6.06 8.81 13.05
N GLY A 188 -7.27 8.49 12.58
CA GLY A 188 -7.98 7.25 12.92
C GLY A 188 -7.34 5.97 12.38
N TYR A 189 -6.23 6.07 11.63
CA TYR A 189 -5.48 4.94 11.10
C TYR A 189 -4.22 4.61 11.91
N ASN A 190 -3.90 5.38 12.95
CA ASN A 190 -2.79 5.05 13.84
C ASN A 190 -2.98 3.62 14.37
N ASP A 191 -1.95 2.79 14.18
CA ASP A 191 -1.94 1.39 14.61
C ASP A 191 -3.11 0.58 14.03
N ASN A 192 -3.66 1.01 12.89
CA ASN A 192 -4.84 0.42 12.23
C ASN A 192 -4.73 0.46 10.71
N VAL A 193 -3.60 0.03 10.15
CA VAL A 193 -3.37 0.06 8.68
C VAL A 193 -3.18 -1.34 8.13
N GLY A 194 -4.08 -1.81 7.25
CA GLY A 194 -3.98 -3.11 6.57
C GLY A 194 -3.36 -3.06 5.17
N LEU A 195 -3.49 -1.95 4.47
CA LEU A 195 -2.97 -1.76 3.11
C LEU A 195 -2.62 -0.30 2.90
N ILE A 196 -1.50 -0.04 2.22
CA ILE A 196 -1.04 1.29 1.84
C ILE A 196 -0.90 1.34 0.33
N HIS A 197 -1.64 2.23 -0.33
CA HIS A 197 -1.42 2.52 -1.75
C HIS A 197 -0.71 3.86 -1.89
N ALA A 198 0.61 3.83 -2.06
CA ALA A 198 1.45 5.01 -2.25
C ALA A 198 1.55 5.34 -3.76
N HIS A 199 1.30 6.60 -4.12
CA HIS A 199 1.35 7.07 -5.51
C HIS A 199 1.75 8.56 -5.59
N SER A 200 2.00 9.03 -6.82
CA SER A 200 2.26 10.45 -7.11
C SER A 200 1.01 11.30 -6.97
#